data_AF-A0A2S0UG23-F1
#
_entry.id   AF-A0A2S0UG23-F1
#
_cell.length_a   1.000
_cell.length_b   1.000
_cell.length_c   1.000
_cell.angle_alpha   90.00
_cell.angle_beta   90.00
_cell.angle_gamma   90.00
#
_symmetry.space_group_name_H-M   'P 1'
#
loop_
_entity.id
_entity.type
_entity.pdbx_description
1 polymer ?
#
loop_
_entity_poly.entity_id
_entity_poly.type
_entity_poly.pdbx_seq_one_letter_code
_entity_poly.pdbx_strand_id
1 'polypeptide(L)'
;MVAGAKGALSKTKTPVLPKNPVEVKATQASKILDEVEERIEKVEGTGKVQTGGRELSVEEYLKRLDTADAMYESFRKSNVDVQSIAKNTGMSENRVQRIKDHLFFKEHIKEHGVGRFEADYEIAQAWDRLQKGIFKQQDIDLLNHELFESKFEGIFKTDYRTAHDRTVDSGRPWYPPEEE
;
A
#
# COMPACT_ATOMS: atom_id res chain seq x y z
N MET A 1 32.61 46.17 -83.12
CA MET A 1 33.04 45.06 -84.01
C MET A 1 32.94 43.76 -83.23
N VAL A 2 32.12 42.84 -83.78
CA VAL A 2 32.01 41.36 -83.72
C VAL A 2 32.54 40.53 -82.51
N ALA A 3 31.74 39.49 -82.22
CA ALA A 3 32.00 38.21 -81.53
C ALA A 3 31.74 38.20 -80.02
N GLY A 4 31.08 37.20 -79.42
CA GLY A 4 30.58 35.93 -79.92
C GLY A 4 30.04 35.14 -78.72
N ALA A 5 28.99 34.35 -78.94
CA ALA A 5 28.41 33.46 -77.94
C ALA A 5 29.39 32.35 -77.52
N LYS A 6 29.43 32.03 -76.22
CA LYS A 6 29.78 30.68 -75.75
C LYS A 6 28.88 30.32 -74.57
N GLY A 7 28.04 29.31 -74.79
CA GLY A 7 27.32 28.62 -73.74
C GLY A 7 28.26 27.80 -72.87
N ALA A 8 27.85 27.59 -71.63
CA ALA A 8 28.34 26.52 -70.77
C ALA A 8 27.15 25.81 -70.15
N LEU A 9 27.16 24.49 -70.25
CA LEU A 9 26.09 23.58 -69.88
C LEU A 9 25.75 23.67 -68.38
N SER A 10 24.45 23.65 -68.12
CA SER A 10 23.82 23.36 -66.83
C SER A 10 24.35 22.04 -66.25
N LYS A 11 24.93 22.10 -65.05
CA LYS A 11 25.04 20.92 -64.18
C LYS A 11 23.68 20.74 -63.50
N THR A 12 22.92 19.75 -63.93
CA THR A 12 21.69 19.34 -63.25
C THR A 12 22.04 18.87 -61.84
N LYS A 13 21.69 19.67 -60.83
CA LYS A 13 21.65 19.22 -59.44
C LYS A 13 20.43 18.30 -59.34
N THR A 14 20.65 17.00 -59.17
CA THR A 14 19.56 16.05 -58.94
C THR A 14 18.72 16.56 -57.77
N PRO A 15 17.39 16.71 -57.92
CA PRO A 15 16.55 17.13 -56.80
C PRO A 15 16.55 15.99 -55.79
N VAL A 16 17.01 16.26 -54.57
CA VAL A 16 16.71 15.37 -53.44
C VAL A 16 15.20 15.49 -53.23
N LEU A 17 14.45 14.46 -53.61
CA LEU A 17 13.01 14.41 -53.43
C LEU A 17 12.68 14.68 -51.96
N PRO A 18 11.74 15.59 -51.64
CA PRO A 18 11.32 15.80 -50.26
C PRO A 18 10.80 14.47 -49.72
N LYS A 19 11.26 14.09 -48.53
CA LYS A 19 10.85 12.84 -47.88
C LYS A 19 9.32 12.73 -47.88
N ASN A 20 8.81 11.56 -48.24
CA ASN A 20 7.38 11.34 -48.41
C ASN A 20 6.65 11.69 -47.09
N PRO A 21 5.53 12.43 -47.11
CA PRO A 21 4.81 12.85 -45.89
C PRO A 21 4.41 11.70 -44.97
N VAL A 22 4.23 10.49 -45.52
CA VAL A 22 3.94 9.26 -44.78
C VAL A 22 5.16 8.78 -43.99
N GLU A 23 6.36 8.90 -44.57
CA GLU A 23 7.63 8.48 -43.97
C GLU A 23 8.04 9.41 -42.82
N VAL A 24 7.78 10.72 -42.97
CA VAL A 24 7.99 11.73 -41.92
C VAL A 24 7.02 11.54 -40.74
N LYS A 25 5.75 11.19 -41.01
CA LYS A 25 4.77 10.88 -39.96
C LYS A 25 5.13 9.61 -39.18
N ALA A 26 5.64 8.58 -39.86
CA ALA A 26 6.07 7.34 -39.22
C ALA A 26 7.29 7.56 -38.29
N THR A 27 8.25 8.40 -38.69
CA THR A 27 9.42 8.73 -37.84
C THR A 27 9.07 9.63 -36.66
N GLN A 28 8.11 10.53 -36.81
CA GLN A 28 7.62 11.34 -35.69
C GLN A 28 6.87 10.48 -34.66
N ALA A 29 6.07 9.52 -35.14
CA ALA A 29 5.34 8.59 -34.28
C ALA A 29 6.27 7.65 -33.51
N SER A 30 7.34 7.12 -34.14
CA SER A 30 8.30 6.25 -33.44
C SER A 30 9.04 7.00 -32.34
N LYS A 31 9.45 8.25 -32.60
CA LYS A 31 10.12 9.07 -31.60
C LYS A 31 9.22 9.40 -30.40
N ILE A 32 7.92 9.61 -30.65
CA ILE A 32 6.93 9.80 -29.59
C ILE A 32 6.75 8.50 -28.78
N LEU A 33 6.76 7.34 -29.42
CA LEU A 33 6.69 6.05 -28.72
C LEU A 33 7.92 5.81 -27.85
N ASP A 34 9.13 6.07 -28.35
CA ASP A 34 10.36 5.95 -27.58
C ASP A 34 10.36 6.92 -26.37
N GLU A 35 9.91 8.17 -26.55
CA GLU A 35 9.78 9.16 -25.47
C GLU A 35 8.68 8.78 -24.45
N VAL A 36 7.63 8.07 -24.88
CA VAL A 36 6.57 7.56 -23.99
C VAL A 36 7.04 6.33 -23.22
N GLU A 37 7.77 5.42 -23.86
CA GLU A 37 8.38 4.26 -23.19
C GLU A 37 9.41 4.71 -22.14
N GLU A 38 10.29 5.67 -22.45
CA GLU A 38 11.25 6.23 -21.48
C GLU A 38 10.53 6.91 -20.29
N ARG A 39 9.37 7.53 -20.54
CA ARG A 39 8.55 8.14 -19.49
C ARG A 39 7.83 7.10 -18.64
N ILE A 40 7.34 6.01 -19.23
CA ILE A 40 6.71 4.90 -18.52
C ILE A 40 7.73 4.21 -17.62
N GLU A 41 8.93 3.92 -18.12
CA GLU A 41 10.03 3.35 -17.30
C GLU A 41 10.40 4.29 -16.12
N LYS A 42 10.42 5.62 -16.34
CA LYS A 42 10.63 6.60 -15.27
C LYS A 42 9.52 6.63 -14.22
N VAL A 43 8.28 6.35 -14.61
CA VAL A 43 7.12 6.30 -13.71
C VAL A 43 7.12 5.01 -12.89
N GLU A 44 7.47 3.88 -13.50
CA GLU A 44 7.59 2.58 -12.82
C GLU A 44 8.71 2.56 -11.76
N GLY A 45 9.71 3.44 -11.87
CA GLY A 45 10.86 3.53 -10.94
C GLY A 45 10.79 4.57 -9.82
N THR A 46 9.72 5.37 -9.67
CA THR A 46 9.78 6.60 -8.83
C THR A 46 8.68 6.78 -7.77
N GLY A 47 7.71 5.89 -7.68
CA GLY A 47 6.65 5.98 -6.66
C GLY A 47 7.11 5.44 -5.31
N LYS A 48 7.72 6.27 -4.47
CA LYS A 48 7.93 5.97 -3.05
C LYS A 48 6.76 6.53 -2.24
N VAL A 49 6.05 5.66 -1.51
CA VAL A 49 4.92 6.00 -0.64
C VAL A 49 5.42 6.09 0.80
N GLN A 50 5.13 7.20 1.47
CA GLN A 50 5.45 7.36 2.88
C GLN A 50 4.28 6.87 3.75
N THR A 51 4.47 5.81 4.52
CA THR A 51 3.46 5.25 5.45
C THR A 51 4.06 5.10 6.84
N GLY A 52 3.48 5.75 7.85
CA GLY A 52 3.90 5.55 9.25
C GLY A 52 5.39 5.82 9.54
N GLY A 53 6.06 6.65 8.73
CA GLY A 53 7.50 6.92 8.83
C GLY A 53 8.41 6.05 7.95
N ARG A 54 7.85 5.16 7.12
CA ARG A 54 8.58 4.28 6.19
C ARG A 54 8.42 4.77 4.75
N GLU A 55 9.41 4.48 3.92
CA GLU A 55 9.39 4.76 2.49
C GLU A 55 9.30 3.42 1.72
N LEU A 56 8.11 3.10 1.21
CA LEU A 56 7.83 1.87 0.46
C LEU A 56 7.74 2.17 -1.03
N SER A 57 8.03 1.20 -1.90
CA SER A 57 7.59 1.32 -3.29
C SER A 57 6.06 1.20 -3.37
N VAL A 58 5.43 1.81 -4.39
CA VAL A 58 3.98 1.65 -4.64
C VAL A 58 3.60 0.17 -4.77
N GLU A 59 4.39 -0.62 -5.49
CA GLU A 59 4.15 -2.06 -5.67
C GLU A 59 4.16 -2.81 -4.33
N GLU A 60 5.15 -2.53 -3.49
CA GLU A 60 5.23 -3.15 -2.17
C GLU A 60 4.07 -2.75 -1.27
N TYR A 61 3.65 -1.48 -1.33
CA TYR A 61 2.49 -0.99 -0.59
C TYR A 61 1.20 -1.72 -1.02
N LEU A 62 0.94 -1.83 -2.32
CA LEU A 62 -0.23 -2.56 -2.84
C LEU A 62 -0.20 -4.03 -2.44
N LYS A 63 0.96 -4.68 -2.52
CA LYS A 63 1.14 -6.06 -2.08
C LYS A 63 0.86 -6.24 -0.59
N ARG A 64 1.24 -5.28 0.26
CA ARG A 64 0.96 -5.31 1.71
C ARG A 64 -0.54 -5.21 1.98
N LEU A 65 -1.27 -4.37 1.24
CA LEU A 65 -2.73 -4.26 1.34
C LEU A 65 -3.41 -5.60 0.99
N ASP A 66 -3.08 -6.18 -0.18
CA ASP A 66 -3.64 -7.47 -0.60
C ASP A 66 -3.32 -8.59 0.41
N THR A 67 -2.10 -8.57 0.95
CA THR A 67 -1.67 -9.53 1.97
C THR A 67 -2.46 -9.36 3.26
N ALA A 68 -2.66 -8.13 3.73
CA ALA A 68 -3.41 -7.84 4.94
C ALA A 68 -4.87 -8.31 4.81
N ASP A 69 -5.52 -8.02 3.69
CA ASP A 69 -6.89 -8.47 3.41
C ASP A 69 -7.01 -10.00 3.42
N ALA A 70 -6.09 -10.69 2.74
CA ALA A 70 -6.06 -12.15 2.73
C ALA A 70 -5.85 -12.74 4.15
N MET A 71 -4.98 -12.12 4.95
CA MET A 71 -4.73 -12.54 6.34
C MET A 71 -5.97 -12.32 7.22
N TYR A 72 -6.61 -11.15 7.14
CA TYR A 72 -7.83 -10.85 7.89
C TYR A 72 -8.95 -11.85 7.56
N GLU A 73 -9.14 -12.17 6.27
CA GLU A 73 -10.09 -13.20 5.85
C GLU A 73 -9.75 -14.59 6.41
N SER A 74 -8.47 -14.93 6.50
CA SER A 74 -8.04 -16.19 7.11
C SER A 74 -8.32 -16.23 8.62
N PHE A 75 -8.09 -15.13 9.34
CA PHE A 75 -8.32 -15.03 10.79
C PHE A 75 -9.81 -15.08 11.12
N ARG A 76 -10.65 -14.45 10.29
CA ARG A 76 -12.11 -14.54 10.42
C ARG A 76 -12.63 -15.98 10.27
N LYS A 77 -11.96 -16.81 9.46
CA LYS A 77 -12.33 -18.22 9.25
C LYS A 77 -11.69 -19.16 10.29
N SER A 78 -10.63 -18.71 10.95
CA SER A 78 -9.92 -19.51 11.96
C SER A 78 -10.77 -19.73 13.21
N ASN A 79 -10.78 -20.96 13.70
CA ASN A 79 -11.40 -21.37 14.96
C ASN A 79 -10.39 -21.84 16.02
N VAL A 80 -9.09 -21.71 15.75
CA VAL A 80 -8.00 -22.20 16.61
C VAL A 80 -7.05 -21.07 17.07
N ASP A 81 -7.13 -19.91 16.44
CA ASP A 81 -6.24 -18.77 16.72
C ASP A 81 -6.40 -18.26 18.15
N VAL A 82 -7.64 -18.10 18.62
CA VAL A 82 -7.94 -17.66 19.99
C VAL A 82 -7.30 -18.57 21.03
N GLN A 83 -7.47 -19.89 20.88
CA GLN A 83 -6.88 -20.88 21.77
C GLN A 83 -5.34 -20.84 21.71
N SER A 84 -4.79 -20.70 20.51
CA SER A 84 -3.33 -20.68 20.29
C SER A 84 -2.71 -19.44 20.95
N ILE A 85 -3.28 -18.25 20.70
CA ILE A 85 -2.83 -16.99 21.30
C ILE A 85 -3.00 -17.04 22.82
N ALA A 86 -4.12 -17.53 23.34
CA ALA A 86 -4.34 -17.65 24.79
C ALA A 86 -3.26 -18.53 25.45
N LYS A 87 -2.96 -19.69 24.85
CA LYS A 87 -1.90 -20.58 25.30
C LYS A 87 -0.52 -19.93 25.24
N ASN A 88 -0.21 -19.24 24.15
CA ASN A 88 1.12 -18.66 23.92
C ASN A 88 1.39 -17.44 24.80
N THR A 89 0.36 -16.63 25.09
CA THR A 89 0.50 -15.35 25.81
C THR A 89 0.13 -15.42 27.28
N GLY A 90 -0.60 -16.47 27.70
CA GLY A 90 -1.21 -16.56 29.03
C GLY A 90 -2.46 -15.71 29.21
N MET A 91 -2.91 -14.99 28.17
CA MET A 91 -4.17 -14.25 28.20
C MET A 91 -5.36 -15.24 28.14
N SER A 92 -6.45 -14.96 28.86
CA SER A 92 -7.63 -15.83 28.80
C SER A 92 -8.28 -15.80 27.41
N GLU A 93 -8.81 -16.95 26.96
CA GLU A 93 -9.50 -17.07 25.67
C GLU A 93 -10.62 -16.02 25.51
N ASN A 94 -11.39 -15.72 26.58
CA ASN A 94 -12.43 -14.69 26.53
C ASN A 94 -11.87 -13.28 26.21
N ARG A 95 -10.68 -12.94 26.70
CA ARG A 95 -10.05 -11.65 26.39
C ARG A 95 -9.52 -11.64 24.96
N VAL A 96 -8.89 -12.72 24.53
CA VAL A 96 -8.40 -12.88 23.15
C VAL A 96 -9.56 -12.85 22.14
N GLN A 97 -10.66 -13.56 22.42
CA GLN A 97 -11.86 -13.55 21.59
C GLN A 97 -12.45 -12.13 21.49
N ARG A 98 -12.51 -11.39 22.59
CA ARG A 98 -12.97 -10.00 22.55
C ARG A 98 -12.13 -9.13 21.62
N ILE A 99 -10.80 -9.29 21.67
CA ILE A 99 -9.86 -8.57 20.80
C ILE A 99 -10.07 -8.99 19.35
N LYS A 100 -10.19 -10.30 19.08
CA LYS A 100 -10.49 -10.83 17.76
C LYS A 100 -11.78 -10.24 17.19
N ASP A 101 -12.85 -10.19 17.99
CA ASP A 101 -14.13 -9.62 17.58
C ASP A 101 -13.98 -8.13 17.24
N HIS A 102 -13.25 -7.39 18.07
CA HIS A 102 -12.98 -5.95 17.89
C HIS A 102 -12.21 -5.67 16.61
N LEU A 103 -11.09 -6.37 16.38
CA LEU A 103 -10.26 -6.15 15.20
C LEU A 103 -10.93 -6.58 13.89
N PHE A 104 -11.64 -7.72 13.89
CA PHE A 104 -11.97 -8.39 12.62
C PHE A 104 -13.46 -8.45 12.29
N PHE A 105 -14.37 -8.37 13.26
CA PHE A 105 -15.80 -8.67 13.05
C PHE A 105 -16.73 -7.50 13.31
N LYS A 106 -16.46 -6.72 14.37
CA LYS A 106 -17.33 -5.64 14.81
C LYS A 106 -17.33 -4.48 13.84
N GLU A 107 -18.47 -3.81 13.78
CA GLU A 107 -18.59 -2.52 13.14
C GLU A 107 -18.40 -1.43 14.18
N HIS A 108 -17.72 -0.37 13.78
CA HIS A 108 -17.38 0.77 14.62
C HIS A 108 -17.98 2.04 14.04
N ILE A 109 -18.32 2.98 14.90
CA ILE A 109 -18.64 4.34 14.47
C ILE A 109 -17.31 5.03 14.16
N LYS A 110 -17.09 5.33 12.88
CA LYS A 110 -15.92 6.00 12.33
C LYS A 110 -16.29 7.41 11.87
N GLU A 111 -15.28 8.22 11.53
CA GLU A 111 -15.47 9.61 11.08
C GLU A 111 -16.39 9.73 9.84
N HIS A 112 -16.36 8.73 8.96
CA HIS A 112 -17.11 8.72 7.71
C HIS A 112 -18.16 7.61 7.62
N GLY A 113 -18.68 7.15 8.76
CA GLY A 113 -19.79 6.19 8.81
C GLY A 113 -19.55 5.01 9.74
N VAL A 114 -20.41 4.00 9.62
CA VAL A 114 -20.33 2.77 10.42
C VAL A 114 -19.81 1.63 9.57
N GLY A 115 -18.83 0.88 10.09
CA GLY A 115 -18.32 -0.30 9.40
C GLY A 115 -17.12 -0.92 10.11
N ARG A 116 -16.64 -2.03 9.58
CA ARG A 116 -15.43 -2.70 10.07
C ARG A 116 -14.19 -1.85 9.85
N PHE A 117 -13.12 -2.19 10.57
CA PHE A 117 -11.78 -1.71 10.24
C PHE A 117 -11.32 -2.26 8.89
N GLU A 118 -10.55 -1.43 8.19
CA GLU A 118 -9.76 -1.87 7.04
C GLU A 118 -8.63 -2.77 7.52
N ALA A 119 -8.14 -3.64 6.64
CA ALA A 119 -7.05 -4.53 7.01
C ALA A 119 -5.75 -3.72 7.17
N ASP A 120 -5.07 -3.93 8.29
CA ASP A 120 -3.78 -3.32 8.58
C ASP A 120 -2.70 -4.42 8.56
N TYR A 121 -1.67 -4.19 7.75
CA TYR A 121 -0.62 -5.19 7.53
C TYR A 121 0.18 -5.49 8.81
N GLU A 122 0.45 -4.48 9.63
CA GLU A 122 1.23 -4.65 10.85
C GLU A 122 0.42 -5.35 11.94
N ILE A 123 -0.87 -5.05 12.07
CA ILE A 123 -1.81 -5.80 12.93
C ILE A 123 -1.93 -7.25 12.45
N ALA A 124 -2.04 -7.47 11.14
CA ALA A 124 -2.11 -8.83 10.58
C ALA A 124 -0.87 -9.66 10.94
N GLN A 125 0.31 -9.06 10.76
CA GLN A 125 1.60 -9.65 11.12
C GLN A 125 1.71 -9.94 12.62
N ALA A 126 1.25 -9.01 13.47
CA ALA A 126 1.21 -9.22 14.92
C ALA A 126 0.32 -10.39 15.31
N TRP A 127 -0.91 -10.46 14.77
CA TRP A 127 -1.85 -11.56 15.02
C TRP A 127 -1.28 -12.92 14.58
N ASP A 128 -0.59 -12.98 13.44
CA ASP A 128 0.08 -14.20 12.97
C ASP A 128 1.23 -14.64 13.90
N ARG A 129 2.10 -13.72 14.33
CA ARG A 129 3.17 -14.03 15.28
C ARG A 129 2.63 -14.51 16.63
N LEU A 130 1.55 -13.90 17.13
CA LEU A 130 0.87 -14.29 18.37
C LEU A 130 0.34 -15.74 18.28
N GLN A 131 -0.28 -16.11 17.16
CA GLN A 131 -0.74 -17.47 16.91
C GLN A 131 0.40 -18.48 16.88
N LYS A 132 1.52 -18.12 16.25
CA LYS A 132 2.71 -18.98 16.10
C LYS A 132 3.57 -19.07 17.35
N GLY A 133 3.36 -18.18 18.33
CA GLY A 133 4.15 -18.16 19.57
C GLY A 133 5.54 -17.54 19.41
N ILE A 134 5.78 -16.81 18.32
CA ILE A 134 7.04 -16.11 18.00
C ILE A 134 6.87 -14.58 18.13
N PHE A 135 5.94 -14.16 18.99
CA PHE A 135 5.55 -12.77 19.15
C PHE A 135 6.61 -11.93 19.86
N LYS A 136 6.61 -10.63 19.55
CA LYS A 136 7.43 -9.60 20.19
C LYS A 136 6.62 -8.91 21.30
N GLN A 137 7.28 -8.15 22.17
CA GLN A 137 6.60 -7.40 23.24
C GLN A 137 5.53 -6.46 22.68
N GLN A 138 5.80 -5.83 21.53
CA GLN A 138 4.87 -4.97 20.82
C GLN A 138 3.56 -5.69 20.46
N ASP A 139 3.61 -6.99 20.14
CA ASP A 139 2.39 -7.74 19.83
C ASP A 139 1.54 -8.00 21.08
N ILE A 140 2.15 -8.10 22.27
CA ILE A 140 1.44 -8.13 23.56
C ILE A 140 0.85 -6.76 23.89
N ASP A 141 1.57 -5.68 23.55
CA ASP A 141 1.09 -4.32 23.73
C ASP A 141 -0.15 -4.04 22.86
N LEU A 142 -0.18 -4.57 21.62
CA LEU A 142 -1.39 -4.59 20.77
C LEU A 142 -2.56 -5.24 21.50
N LEU A 143 -2.39 -6.46 22.04
CA LEU A 143 -3.48 -7.14 22.75
C LEU A 143 -4.00 -6.33 23.95
N ASN A 144 -3.12 -5.63 24.65
CA ASN A 144 -3.52 -4.77 25.77
C ASN A 144 -4.21 -3.49 25.32
N HIS A 145 -3.76 -2.90 24.21
CA HIS A 145 -4.36 -1.75 23.56
C HIS A 145 -5.81 -2.08 23.14
N GLU A 146 -5.98 -3.07 22.27
CA GLU A 146 -7.28 -3.47 21.72
C GLU A 146 -8.26 -3.95 22.79
N LEU A 147 -7.77 -4.59 23.85
CA LEU A 147 -8.63 -5.01 24.94
C LEU A 147 -9.20 -3.82 25.71
N PHE A 148 -8.38 -2.81 25.96
CA PHE A 148 -8.84 -1.61 26.65
C PHE A 148 -9.80 -0.83 25.75
N GLU A 149 -9.41 -0.59 24.50
CA GLU A 149 -10.21 0.13 23.52
C GLU A 149 -11.59 -0.51 23.35
N SER A 150 -11.64 -1.81 23.07
CA SER A 150 -12.90 -2.54 22.89
C SER A 150 -13.80 -2.46 24.12
N LYS A 151 -13.25 -2.44 25.33
CA LYS A 151 -14.01 -2.26 26.58
C LYS A 151 -14.53 -0.84 26.71
N PHE A 152 -13.68 0.15 26.43
CA PHE A 152 -14.03 1.56 26.52
C PHE A 152 -15.18 1.89 25.57
N GLU A 153 -15.03 1.56 24.29
CA GLU A 153 -16.09 1.74 23.27
C GLU A 153 -17.39 1.04 23.69
N GLY A 154 -17.29 -0.20 24.17
CA GLY A 154 -18.45 -0.99 24.57
C GLY A 154 -19.19 -0.45 25.81
N ILE A 155 -18.47 0.11 26.78
CA ILE A 155 -19.04 0.66 28.04
C ILE A 155 -19.61 2.05 27.79
N PHE A 156 -18.85 2.93 27.16
CA PHE A 156 -19.21 4.34 27.00
C PHE A 156 -19.98 4.65 25.71
N LYS A 157 -20.13 3.66 24.82
CA LYS A 157 -20.85 3.80 23.53
C LYS A 157 -20.31 4.94 22.68
N THR A 158 -18.99 5.08 22.67
CA THR A 158 -18.28 6.11 21.91
C THR A 158 -18.01 5.67 20.48
N ASP A 159 -17.57 6.61 19.64
CA ASP A 159 -16.88 6.29 18.40
C ASP A 159 -15.49 5.68 18.67
N TYR A 160 -14.93 5.05 17.63
CA TYR A 160 -13.62 4.41 17.68
C TYR A 160 -12.52 5.40 18.06
N ARG A 161 -12.50 6.59 17.46
CA ARG A 161 -11.42 7.56 17.66
C ARG A 161 -11.35 8.02 19.11
N THR A 162 -12.49 8.31 19.72
CA THR A 162 -12.58 8.60 21.15
C THR A 162 -12.07 7.44 22.00
N ALA A 163 -12.41 6.19 21.67
CA ALA A 163 -11.94 5.03 22.42
C ALA A 163 -10.42 4.84 22.28
N HIS A 164 -9.89 4.95 21.08
CA HIS A 164 -8.46 4.85 20.77
C HIS A 164 -7.65 5.91 21.53
N ASP A 165 -8.05 7.17 21.46
CA ASP A 165 -7.36 8.27 22.16
C ASP A 165 -7.31 8.02 23.67
N ARG A 166 -8.41 7.49 24.24
CA ARG A 166 -8.47 7.12 25.67
C ARG A 166 -7.59 5.92 26.01
N THR A 167 -7.42 4.97 25.10
CA THR A 167 -6.46 3.88 25.24
C THR A 167 -5.03 4.41 25.32
N VAL A 168 -4.66 5.32 24.41
CA VAL A 168 -3.33 5.95 24.41
C VAL A 168 -3.11 6.78 25.67
N ASP A 169 -4.07 7.65 26.04
CA ASP A 169 -4.04 8.47 27.26
C ASP A 169 -3.90 7.61 28.53
N SER A 170 -4.42 6.37 28.52
CA SER A 170 -4.30 5.43 29.64
C SER A 170 -2.90 4.79 29.79
N GLY A 171 -1.95 5.16 28.93
CA GLY A 171 -0.60 4.62 28.92
C GLY A 171 -0.49 3.27 28.19
N ARG A 172 -1.37 3.04 27.20
CA ARG A 172 -1.36 1.81 26.37
C ARG A 172 -1.17 2.12 24.88
N PRO A 173 -0.16 2.92 24.48
CA PRO A 173 0.11 3.06 23.05
C PRO A 173 0.55 1.72 22.48
N TRP A 174 0.27 1.50 21.20
CA TRP A 174 0.86 0.42 20.42
C TRP A 174 1.69 1.00 19.28
N TYR A 175 2.88 0.44 19.08
CA TYR A 175 3.75 0.75 17.96
C TYR A 175 4.20 -0.58 17.34
N PRO A 176 4.04 -0.76 16.03
CA PRO A 176 4.47 -1.99 15.37
C PRO A 176 5.99 -2.15 15.48
N PRO A 177 6.50 -3.39 15.56
CA PRO A 177 7.94 -3.61 15.56
C PRO A 177 8.57 -3.12 14.24
N GLU A 178 9.81 -2.63 14.33
CA GLU A 178 10.63 -2.43 13.14
C GLU A 178 10.84 -3.77 12.42
N GLU A 179 10.78 -3.72 11.09
CA GLU A 179 11.06 -4.87 10.24
C GLU A 179 12.57 -5.13 10.27
N GLU A 180 12.96 -6.42 10.37
CA GLU A 180 14.36 -6.86 10.35
C GLU A 180 14.91 -6.95 8.94
#